data_AF-A0A3M0KXK6-F1
#
_entry.id   AF-A0A3M0KXK6-F1
#
_cell.length_a   1.000
_cell.length_b   1.000
_cell.length_c   1.000
_cell.angle_alpha   90.00
_cell.angle_beta   90.00
_cell.angle_gamma   90.00
#
_symmetry.space_group_name_H-M   'P 1'
#
loop_
_entity.id
_entity.type
_entity.pdbx_description
1 polymer ?
#
loop_
_entity_poly.entity_id
_entity_poly.type
_entity_poly.pdbx_seq_one_letter_code
_entity_poly.pdbx_strand_id
1 'polypeptide(L)'
;MRADTNVSASAQADGDLLSRLAASTRGSAGVDVCTAESVVIDSEKIHKVPLDAFGPMGDGMSAFLIGRSSATIQGIMVHLGLIDADFSGQIHAMVSTPTPPFTIPKGTRIAQLVPFKSSVSRTKDQLRGDGGFGYTGPPQVRWTAVLTEDGPETLCTMSMVGATSSEIHLRGLLDTGADVSILSLAAWPPQWPLTLAKTSVSGLGGTK
;
A
#
# COMPACT_ATOMS: atom_id res chain seq x y z
N MET A 1 -15.51 -2.18 -24.21
CA MET A 1 -15.43 -3.64 -24.48
C MET A 1 -14.77 -4.25 -23.25
N ARG A 2 -15.56 -4.86 -22.35
CA ARG A 2 -15.06 -5.46 -21.12
C ARG A 2 -14.34 -6.75 -21.50
N ALA A 3 -13.06 -6.85 -21.18
CA ALA A 3 -12.31 -8.09 -21.26
C ALA A 3 -12.34 -8.73 -19.87
N ASP A 4 -13.11 -9.79 -19.75
CA ASP A 4 -13.12 -10.67 -18.60
C ASP A 4 -11.80 -11.44 -18.58
N THR A 5 -10.84 -10.97 -17.78
CA THR A 5 -9.66 -11.77 -17.42
C THR A 5 -10.07 -12.76 -16.34
N ASN A 6 -10.48 -13.95 -16.79
CA ASN A 6 -10.51 -15.16 -15.97
C ASN A 6 -9.09 -15.45 -15.47
N VAL A 7 -8.78 -14.98 -14.27
CA VAL A 7 -7.65 -15.49 -13.49
C VAL A 7 -8.04 -16.90 -13.06
N SER A 8 -7.52 -17.90 -13.76
CA SER A 8 -7.61 -19.29 -13.32
C SER A 8 -6.87 -19.39 -11.99
N ALA A 9 -7.62 -19.56 -10.90
CA ALA A 9 -7.08 -19.99 -9.62
C ALA A 9 -6.33 -21.31 -9.86
N SER A 10 -5.00 -21.27 -9.78
CA SER A 10 -4.22 -22.51 -9.73
C SER A 10 -4.68 -23.28 -8.51
N ALA A 11 -5.07 -24.54 -8.74
CA ALA A 11 -5.58 -25.45 -7.73
C ALA A 11 -4.82 -25.34 -6.40
N GLN A 12 -5.58 -25.15 -5.33
CA GLN A 12 -5.12 -25.20 -3.96
C GLN A 12 -4.57 -26.61 -3.73
N ALA A 13 -3.24 -26.76 -3.81
CA ALA A 13 -2.59 -28.02 -3.51
C ALA A 13 -2.74 -28.29 -2.01
N ASP A 14 -3.38 -29.41 -1.67
CA ASP A 14 -3.57 -29.86 -0.29
C ASP A 14 -2.21 -29.91 0.44
N GLY A 15 -2.06 -29.08 1.48
CA GLY A 15 -0.85 -28.98 2.32
C GLY A 15 -0.50 -27.54 2.72
N ASP A 16 0.05 -27.36 3.91
CA ASP A 16 0.55 -26.07 4.37
C ASP A 16 1.81 -25.62 3.60
N LEU A 17 2.18 -24.34 3.70
CA LEU A 17 3.27 -23.78 2.90
C LEU A 17 4.61 -24.47 3.15
N LEU A 18 4.96 -24.79 4.40
CA LEU A 18 6.26 -25.39 4.73
C LEU A 18 6.35 -26.85 4.31
N SER A 19 5.24 -27.58 4.25
CA SER A 19 5.21 -28.94 3.72
C SER A 19 5.54 -29.01 2.22
N ARG A 20 5.33 -27.91 1.49
CA ARG A 20 5.52 -27.83 0.03
C ARG A 20 6.87 -27.26 -0.40
N LEU A 21 7.56 -26.57 0.51
CA LEU A 21 8.84 -25.94 0.24
C LEU A 21 10.00 -26.77 0.80
N ALA A 22 11.04 -26.95 -0.01
CA ALA A 22 12.23 -27.70 0.40
C ALA A 22 13.36 -26.75 0.80
N ALA A 23 13.99 -27.05 1.93
CA ALA A 23 15.24 -26.43 2.33
C ALA A 23 16.35 -26.73 1.29
N SER A 24 17.17 -25.73 0.97
CA SER A 24 18.26 -25.90 0.00
C SER A 24 19.34 -26.88 0.49
N THR A 25 19.55 -26.95 1.79
CA THR A 25 20.51 -27.84 2.44
C THR A 25 19.96 -28.33 3.78
N ARG A 26 20.56 -29.39 4.35
CA ARG A 26 20.20 -29.90 5.68
C ARG A 26 20.35 -28.88 6.81
N GLY A 27 21.21 -27.87 6.64
CA GLY A 27 21.46 -26.83 7.64
C GLY A 27 20.80 -25.49 7.32
N SER A 28 19.91 -25.42 6.32
CA SER A 28 19.26 -24.17 5.97
C SER A 28 18.27 -23.75 7.05
N ALA A 29 18.36 -22.49 7.49
CA ALA A 29 17.43 -21.91 8.45
C ALA A 29 16.08 -21.51 7.82
N GLY A 30 16.05 -21.34 6.49
CA GLY A 30 14.85 -20.95 5.77
C GLY A 30 14.67 -21.66 4.44
N VAL A 31 13.51 -21.44 3.84
CA VAL A 31 13.12 -21.97 2.53
C VAL A 31 13.01 -20.82 1.52
N ASP A 32 13.61 -20.99 0.35
CA ASP A 32 13.58 -19.96 -0.70
C ASP A 32 12.16 -19.79 -1.27
N VAL A 33 11.80 -18.55 -1.56
CA VAL A 33 10.53 -18.19 -2.23
C VAL A 33 10.82 -17.34 -3.47
N CYS A 34 9.99 -17.48 -4.50
CA CYS A 34 10.20 -16.84 -5.79
C CYS A 34 9.20 -15.71 -6.03
N THR A 35 9.53 -14.81 -6.95
CA THR A 35 8.57 -13.85 -7.48
C THR A 35 7.46 -14.57 -8.27
N ALA A 36 6.20 -14.22 -8.01
CA ALA A 36 5.05 -14.79 -8.72
C ALA A 36 4.93 -14.29 -10.16
N GLU A 37 5.46 -13.11 -10.44
CA GLU A 37 5.44 -12.44 -11.74
C GLU A 37 6.71 -11.60 -11.96
N SER A 38 6.88 -11.11 -13.19
CA SER A 38 7.97 -10.19 -13.50
C SER A 38 7.60 -8.78 -13.04
N VAL A 39 8.49 -8.13 -12.27
CA VAL A 39 8.25 -6.81 -11.69
C VAL A 39 9.34 -5.83 -12.12
N VAL A 40 8.95 -4.63 -12.50
CA VAL A 40 9.86 -3.50 -12.76
C VAL A 40 9.88 -2.61 -11.51
N ILE A 41 11.07 -2.32 -11.02
CA ILE A 41 11.31 -1.36 -9.93
C ILE A 41 11.88 -0.11 -10.58
N ASP A 42 11.14 0.99 -10.58
CA ASP A 42 11.43 2.20 -11.35
C ASP A 42 11.82 3.41 -10.49
N SER A 43 11.76 3.26 -9.17
CA SER A 43 12.04 4.33 -8.21
C SER A 43 12.68 3.80 -6.93
N GLU A 44 13.26 4.70 -6.14
CA GLU A 44 13.90 4.39 -4.84
C GLU A 44 12.86 4.09 -3.73
N LYS A 45 11.57 4.12 -4.05
CA LYS A 45 10.49 3.81 -3.10
C LYS A 45 10.45 2.32 -2.76
N ILE A 46 9.73 1.97 -1.70
CA ILE A 46 9.45 0.57 -1.38
C ILE A 46 8.35 0.06 -2.32
N HIS A 47 8.63 -1.05 -2.99
CA HIS A 47 7.72 -1.74 -3.90
C HIS A 47 7.23 -3.04 -3.27
N LYS A 48 5.96 -3.35 -3.49
CA LYS A 48 5.35 -4.60 -3.05
C LYS A 48 5.45 -5.63 -4.18
N VAL A 49 6.25 -6.67 -3.99
CA VAL A 49 6.51 -7.72 -4.98
C VAL A 49 5.76 -8.99 -4.56
N PRO A 50 4.81 -9.52 -5.36
CA PRO A 50 4.10 -10.74 -5.03
C PRO A 50 5.02 -11.96 -5.14
N LEU A 51 4.93 -12.87 -4.16
CA LEU A 51 5.68 -14.11 -4.15
C LEU A 51 4.77 -15.29 -4.52
N ASP A 52 5.36 -16.38 -5.00
CA ASP A 52 4.70 -17.65 -5.31
C ASP A 52 4.39 -18.49 -4.05
N ALA A 53 4.17 -17.81 -2.92
CA ALA A 53 3.94 -18.40 -1.62
C ALA A 53 2.65 -17.84 -1.01
N PHE A 54 1.81 -18.73 -0.49
CA PHE A 54 0.53 -18.43 0.11
C PHE A 54 0.47 -19.07 1.49
N GLY A 55 -0.04 -18.35 2.47
CA GLY A 55 -0.27 -18.92 3.78
C GLY A 55 -1.47 -19.89 3.79
N PRO A 56 -1.71 -20.58 4.91
CA PRO A 56 -0.97 -20.50 6.17
C PRO A 56 0.41 -21.19 6.10
N MET A 57 1.31 -20.79 6.98
CA MET A 57 2.68 -21.33 7.04
C MET A 57 2.71 -22.83 7.34
N GLY A 58 1.81 -23.31 8.19
CA GLY A 58 1.83 -24.68 8.72
C GLY A 58 2.27 -24.77 10.18
N ASP A 59 1.87 -25.84 10.86
CA ASP A 59 2.28 -26.19 12.24
C ASP A 59 2.15 -25.08 13.31
N GLY A 60 1.26 -24.10 13.08
CA GLY A 60 1.12 -22.92 13.94
C GLY A 60 2.37 -22.04 14.01
N MET A 61 3.26 -22.13 13.01
CA MET A 61 4.48 -21.34 12.92
C MET A 61 4.22 -19.99 12.25
N SER A 62 4.93 -18.96 12.71
CA SER A 62 5.10 -17.71 11.97
C SER A 62 6.40 -17.79 11.18
N ALA A 63 6.66 -16.83 10.30
CA ALA A 63 7.93 -16.74 9.60
C ALA A 63 8.43 -15.32 9.42
N PHE A 64 9.75 -15.16 9.46
CA PHE A 64 10.40 -13.98 8.92
C PHE A 64 10.61 -14.15 7.42
N LEU A 65 10.20 -13.16 6.64
CA LEU A 65 10.57 -13.03 5.24
C LEU A 65 11.84 -12.18 5.15
N ILE A 66 12.95 -12.80 4.76
CA ILE A 66 14.27 -12.18 4.74
C ILE A 66 14.85 -12.24 3.33
N GLY A 67 15.55 -11.19 2.90
CA GLY A 67 16.28 -11.17 1.64
C GLY A 67 17.36 -12.23 1.57
N ARG A 68 17.58 -12.80 0.38
CA ARG A 68 18.72 -13.68 0.12
C ARG A 68 19.97 -12.83 -0.06
N SER A 69 21.10 -13.26 0.49
CA SER A 69 22.38 -12.57 0.31
C SER A 69 22.74 -12.38 -1.17
N SER A 70 22.40 -13.36 -2.02
CA SER A 70 22.57 -13.30 -3.47
C SER A 70 21.69 -12.25 -4.16
N ALA A 71 20.56 -11.88 -3.58
CA ALA A 71 19.72 -10.78 -4.05
C ALA A 71 20.29 -9.44 -3.57
N THR A 72 20.70 -9.36 -2.31
CA THR A 72 21.31 -8.15 -1.72
C THR A 72 22.56 -7.70 -2.47
N ILE A 73 23.44 -8.63 -2.85
CA ILE A 73 24.65 -8.30 -3.62
C ILE A 73 24.34 -7.79 -5.03
N GLN A 74 23.15 -8.08 -5.57
CA GLN A 74 22.66 -7.55 -6.85
C GLN A 74 21.92 -6.21 -6.69
N GLY A 75 21.96 -5.60 -5.49
CA GLY A 75 21.27 -4.33 -5.21
C GLY A 75 19.77 -4.47 -4.94
N ILE A 76 19.29 -5.70 -4.69
CA ILE A 76 17.89 -5.97 -4.33
C ILE A 76 17.78 -6.07 -2.81
N MET A 77 17.20 -5.04 -2.19
CA MET A 77 17.01 -4.98 -0.75
C MET A 77 15.59 -5.43 -0.41
N VAL A 78 15.45 -6.65 0.13
CA VAL A 78 14.19 -7.13 0.69
C VAL A 78 14.12 -6.67 2.15
N HIS A 79 13.15 -5.82 2.48
CA HIS A 79 12.87 -5.42 3.84
C HIS A 79 12.26 -6.59 4.63
N LEU A 80 12.59 -6.67 5.93
CA LEU A 80 12.10 -7.73 6.80
C LEU A 80 10.56 -7.74 6.82
N GLY A 81 9.98 -8.90 6.50
CA GLY A 81 8.56 -9.16 6.67
C GLY A 81 8.28 -10.10 7.84
N LEU A 82 7.15 -9.90 8.52
CA LEU A 82 6.60 -10.85 9.47
C LEU A 82 5.32 -11.46 8.89
N ILE A 83 5.33 -12.79 8.74
CA ILE A 83 4.20 -13.58 8.30
C ILE A 83 3.63 -14.28 9.53
N ASP A 84 2.39 -13.91 9.90
CA ASP A 84 1.72 -14.53 11.04
C ASP A 84 1.23 -15.93 10.68
N ALA A 85 1.15 -16.80 11.68
CA ALA A 85 0.75 -18.19 11.51
C ALA A 85 -0.65 -18.36 10.91
N ASP A 86 -1.53 -17.40 11.15
CA ASP A 86 -2.92 -17.37 10.67
C ASP A 86 -3.12 -16.47 9.44
N PHE A 87 -2.04 -15.95 8.85
CA PHE A 87 -2.10 -15.27 7.56
C PHE A 87 -2.38 -16.29 6.47
N SER A 88 -3.48 -16.13 5.72
CA SER A 88 -3.92 -17.06 4.67
C SER A 88 -3.81 -16.49 3.25
N GLY A 89 -3.25 -15.29 3.12
CA GLY A 89 -3.14 -14.58 1.84
C GLY A 89 -1.86 -14.89 1.08
N GLN A 90 -1.70 -14.23 -0.06
CA GLN A 90 -0.44 -14.23 -0.81
C GLN A 90 0.63 -13.44 -0.07
N ILE A 91 1.80 -14.05 0.10
CA ILE A 91 2.96 -13.40 0.69
C ILE A 91 3.56 -12.41 -0.32
N HIS A 92 3.92 -11.22 0.16
CA HIS A 92 4.58 -10.21 -0.65
C HIS A 92 5.88 -9.76 0.02
N ALA A 93 6.93 -9.60 -0.78
CA ALA A 93 8.17 -8.98 -0.37
C ALA A 93 8.07 -7.45 -0.52
N MET A 94 8.58 -6.72 0.46
CA MET A 94 8.84 -5.29 0.33
C MET A 94 10.24 -5.13 -0.20
N VAL A 95 10.38 -4.54 -1.39
CA VAL A 95 11.66 -4.46 -2.10
C VAL A 95 12.01 -3.01 -2.39
N SER A 96 13.27 -2.65 -2.20
CA SER A 96 13.84 -1.39 -2.68
C SER A 96 15.20 -1.65 -3.35
N THR A 97 15.69 -0.63 -4.07
CA THR A 97 17.02 -0.62 -4.67
C THR A 97 17.58 0.80 -4.62
N PRO A 98 18.90 0.99 -4.48
CA PRO A 98 19.51 2.30 -4.59
C PRO A 98 19.70 2.75 -6.05
N THR A 99 19.54 1.87 -7.04
CA THR A 99 19.85 2.16 -8.44
C THR A 99 18.74 1.68 -9.39
N PRO A 100 17.54 2.28 -9.34
CA PRO A 100 16.50 2.02 -10.34
C PRO A 100 16.87 2.61 -11.72
N PRO A 101 16.29 2.13 -12.84
CA PRO A 101 15.33 1.03 -12.91
C PRO A 101 16.00 -0.35 -13.02
N PHE A 102 15.33 -1.38 -12.51
CA PHE A 102 15.69 -2.77 -12.80
C PHE A 102 14.45 -3.68 -12.88
N THR A 103 14.62 -4.86 -13.49
CA THR A 103 13.55 -5.85 -13.64
C THR A 103 13.90 -7.12 -12.88
N ILE A 104 12.94 -7.63 -12.11
CA ILE A 104 12.99 -8.93 -11.46
C ILE A 104 12.13 -9.88 -12.29
N PRO A 105 12.69 -10.85 -13.02
CA PRO A 105 11.89 -11.83 -13.75
C PRO A 105 11.02 -12.68 -12.82
N LYS A 106 9.87 -13.17 -13.31
CA LYS A 106 9.08 -14.22 -12.64
C LYS A 106 9.96 -15.42 -12.27
N GLY A 107 9.71 -16.03 -11.11
CA GLY A 107 10.44 -17.21 -10.66
C GLY A 107 11.81 -16.90 -10.06
N THR A 108 12.14 -15.63 -9.84
CA THR A 108 13.41 -15.23 -9.23
C THR A 108 13.35 -15.41 -7.72
N ARG A 109 14.28 -16.20 -7.17
CA ARG A 109 14.44 -16.38 -5.72
C ARG A 109 15.13 -15.16 -5.11
N ILE A 110 14.33 -14.23 -4.59
CA ILE A 110 14.82 -12.99 -3.97
C ILE A 110 14.81 -13.02 -2.44
N ALA A 111 14.00 -13.89 -1.84
CA ALA A 111 13.79 -13.96 -0.39
C ALA A 111 13.70 -15.42 0.09
N GLN A 112 13.74 -15.59 1.40
CA GLN A 112 13.55 -16.85 2.09
C GLN A 112 12.64 -16.65 3.30
N LEU A 113 11.85 -17.67 3.62
CA LEU A 113 11.04 -17.74 4.83
C LEU A 113 11.81 -18.48 5.91
N VAL A 114 12.00 -17.86 7.07
CA VAL A 114 12.66 -18.45 8.24
C VAL A 114 11.58 -18.70 9.31
N PRO A 115 11.12 -19.95 9.48
CA PRO A 115 10.03 -20.27 10.40
C PRO A 115 10.44 -20.16 11.86
N PHE A 116 9.51 -19.76 12.71
CA PHE A 116 9.68 -19.76 14.17
C PHE A 116 8.35 -19.96 14.89
N LYS A 117 8.42 -20.37 16.17
CA LYS A 117 7.25 -20.42 17.04
C LYS A 117 7.10 -19.10 17.80
N SER A 118 5.96 -18.44 17.63
CA SER A 118 5.61 -17.26 18.42
C SER A 118 5.30 -17.65 19.86
N SER A 119 5.69 -16.79 20.81
CA SER A 119 5.40 -16.95 22.25
C SER A 119 4.38 -15.93 22.76
N VAL A 120 3.63 -15.29 21.87
CA VAL A 120 2.61 -14.30 22.22
C VAL A 120 1.33 -15.01 22.64
N SER A 121 0.75 -14.60 23.78
CA SER A 121 -0.52 -15.15 24.26
C SER A 121 -1.69 -14.69 23.39
N ARG A 122 -2.60 -15.61 23.08
CA ARG A 122 -3.86 -15.28 22.39
C ARG A 122 -4.70 -14.42 23.31
N THR A 123 -4.99 -13.19 22.89
CA THR A 123 -5.82 -12.25 23.66
C THR A 123 -7.27 -12.24 23.19
N LYS A 124 -7.57 -12.70 21.96
CA LYS A 124 -8.92 -12.86 21.37
C LYS A 124 -8.91 -13.96 20.30
N ASP A 125 -10.06 -14.63 20.10
CA ASP A 125 -10.28 -15.58 18.98
C ASP A 125 -10.63 -14.83 17.69
N GLN A 126 -9.69 -14.01 17.18
CA GLN A 126 -9.80 -13.40 15.85
C GLN A 126 -8.66 -13.89 14.99
N LEU A 127 -9.00 -14.38 13.80
CA LEU A 127 -8.04 -14.74 12.76
C LEU A 127 -7.67 -13.50 11.95
N ARG A 128 -6.39 -13.39 11.59
CA ARG A 128 -5.89 -12.36 10.69
C ARG A 128 -6.51 -12.46 9.28
N GLY A 129 -6.65 -13.67 8.74
CA GLY A 129 -7.13 -13.90 7.38
C GLY A 129 -6.09 -13.52 6.32
N ASP A 130 -6.53 -13.03 5.16
CA ASP A 130 -5.66 -12.64 4.04
C ASP A 130 -5.22 -11.15 4.07
N GLY A 131 -5.62 -10.42 5.11
CA GLY A 131 -5.28 -9.02 5.33
C GLY A 131 -3.81 -8.76 5.68
N GLY A 132 -3.11 -7.98 4.85
CA GLY A 132 -1.74 -7.50 5.08
C GLY A 132 -1.61 -5.98 4.98
N PHE A 133 -0.45 -5.44 5.41
CA PHE A 133 -0.04 -4.05 5.15
C PHE A 133 -1.01 -2.97 5.65
N GLY A 134 -1.39 -3.01 6.93
CA GLY A 134 -2.27 -2.00 7.54
C GLY A 134 -3.74 -2.37 7.56
N TYR A 135 -4.10 -3.65 7.35
CA TYR A 135 -5.48 -4.14 7.44
C TYR A 135 -6.16 -3.86 8.81
N THR A 136 -5.38 -3.55 9.86
CA THR A 136 -5.91 -3.25 11.20
C THR A 136 -6.41 -1.81 11.39
N GLY A 137 -6.41 -0.95 10.35
CA GLY A 137 -7.01 0.39 10.44
C GLY A 137 -6.47 1.41 9.43
N PRO A 138 -7.02 2.64 9.41
CA PRO A 138 -6.54 3.71 8.53
C PRO A 138 -5.05 4.00 8.79
N PRO A 139 -4.30 4.45 7.76
CA PRO A 139 -2.89 4.78 7.92
C PRO A 139 -2.68 5.79 9.06
N GLN A 140 -1.93 5.38 10.09
CA GLN A 140 -1.63 6.24 11.24
C GLN A 140 -0.51 7.23 10.93
N VAL A 141 0.30 6.96 9.90
CA VAL A 141 1.35 7.84 9.40
C VAL A 141 0.87 8.47 8.10
N ARG A 142 0.78 9.80 8.08
CA ARG A 142 0.49 10.59 6.87
C ARG A 142 1.80 11.16 6.37
N TRP A 143 2.12 10.92 5.10
CA TRP A 143 3.23 11.59 4.45
C TRP A 143 2.93 13.08 4.36
N THR A 144 3.84 13.91 4.84
CA THR A 144 3.81 15.35 4.56
C THR A 144 4.28 15.52 3.12
N ALA A 145 3.39 15.98 2.23
CA ALA A 145 3.83 16.39 0.91
C ALA A 145 4.74 17.61 1.08
N VAL A 146 5.91 17.60 0.45
CA VAL A 146 6.69 18.83 0.28
C VAL A 146 5.86 19.74 -0.61
N LEU A 147 5.37 20.84 -0.04
CA LEU A 147 4.69 21.87 -0.80
C LEU A 147 5.72 22.46 -1.77
N THR A 148 5.56 22.22 -3.07
CA THR A 148 6.28 22.99 -4.10
C THR A 148 5.76 24.43 -4.10
N GLU A 149 6.43 25.38 -4.77
CA GLU A 149 5.94 26.76 -4.86
C GLU A 149 4.50 26.84 -5.41
N ASP A 150 4.10 25.88 -6.23
CA ASP A 150 2.75 25.78 -6.80
C ASP A 150 1.67 25.35 -5.79
N GLY A 151 2.05 24.77 -4.64
CA GLY A 151 1.13 24.26 -3.63
C GLY A 151 0.25 23.08 -4.14
N PRO A 152 -0.38 22.31 -3.23
CA PRO A 152 -1.27 21.22 -3.62
C PRO A 152 -2.60 21.81 -4.09
N GLU A 153 -2.81 21.93 -5.39
CA GLU A 153 -4.13 22.31 -5.92
C GLU A 153 -5.04 21.09 -6.12
N THR A 154 -6.31 21.25 -5.78
CA THR A 154 -7.35 20.26 -6.11
C THR A 154 -8.37 20.86 -7.07
N LEU A 155 -8.91 20.01 -7.95
CA LEU A 155 -10.08 20.35 -8.75
C LEU A 155 -11.32 20.03 -7.91
N CYS A 156 -12.04 21.06 -7.50
CA CYS A 156 -13.31 20.97 -6.81
C CYS A 156 -14.45 21.17 -7.81
N THR A 157 -15.38 20.22 -7.81
CA THR A 157 -16.65 20.37 -8.50
C THR A 157 -17.69 20.82 -7.50
N MET A 158 -18.29 21.98 -7.74
CA MET A 158 -19.37 22.50 -6.91
C MET A 158 -20.66 22.46 -7.72
N SER A 159 -21.71 21.90 -7.13
CA SER A 159 -23.01 21.77 -7.76
C SER A 159 -24.11 22.40 -6.92
N MET A 160 -25.05 23.09 -7.57
CA MET A 160 -26.23 23.64 -6.91
C MET A 160 -27.51 23.16 -7.58
N VAL A 161 -28.34 22.49 -6.78
CA VAL A 161 -29.62 21.94 -7.22
C VAL A 161 -30.59 23.09 -7.50
N GLY A 162 -31.20 23.08 -8.68
CA GLY A 162 -32.17 24.10 -9.09
C GLY A 162 -31.58 25.34 -9.78
N ALA A 163 -30.27 25.38 -10.02
CA ALA A 163 -29.62 26.46 -10.77
C ALA A 163 -29.59 26.19 -12.28
N THR A 164 -29.65 27.24 -13.10
CA THR A 164 -29.55 27.15 -14.57
C THR A 164 -28.20 26.60 -15.05
N SER A 165 -27.13 26.86 -14.29
CA SER A 165 -25.86 26.13 -14.38
C SER A 165 -25.71 25.36 -13.07
N SER A 166 -26.00 24.06 -13.12
CA SER A 166 -26.05 23.21 -11.93
C SER A 166 -24.68 22.83 -11.38
N GLU A 167 -23.60 23.13 -12.11
CA GLU A 167 -22.26 22.67 -11.78
C GLU A 167 -21.19 23.67 -12.26
N ILE A 168 -20.15 23.86 -11.46
CA ILE A 168 -18.92 24.59 -11.81
C ILE A 168 -17.69 23.82 -11.35
N HIS A 169 -16.57 24.07 -12.03
CA HIS A 169 -15.28 23.46 -11.75
C HIS A 169 -14.31 24.55 -11.29
N LEU A 170 -13.70 24.35 -10.13
CA LEU A 170 -12.83 25.30 -9.47
C LEU A 170 -11.51 24.62 -9.14
N ARG A 171 -10.40 25.26 -9.47
CA ARG A 171 -9.07 24.82 -9.06
C ARG A 171 -8.63 25.71 -7.92
N GLY A 172 -8.25 25.11 -6.80
CA GLY A 172 -7.88 25.86 -5.60
C GLY A 172 -6.88 25.11 -4.73
N LEU A 173 -6.14 25.85 -3.92
CA LEU A 173 -5.19 25.30 -2.96
C LEU A 173 -5.91 24.45 -1.93
N LEU A 174 -5.41 23.23 -1.71
CA LEU A 174 -5.90 22.29 -0.72
C LEU A 174 -5.34 22.68 0.65
N ASP A 175 -6.18 23.30 1.47
CA ASP A 175 -5.92 23.48 2.90
C ASP A 175 -6.57 22.33 3.68
N THR A 176 -5.76 21.53 4.37
CA THR A 176 -6.25 20.41 5.19
C THR A 176 -6.71 20.84 6.59
N GLY A 177 -6.62 22.13 6.93
CA GLY A 177 -6.94 22.66 8.25
C GLY A 177 -8.22 23.51 8.33
N ALA A 178 -8.90 23.79 7.21
CA ALA A 178 -10.06 24.67 7.19
C ALA A 178 -11.38 23.92 6.94
N ASP A 179 -12.40 24.22 7.74
CA ASP A 179 -13.78 23.74 7.54
C ASP A 179 -14.56 24.57 6.49
N VAL A 180 -13.91 25.56 5.88
CA VAL A 180 -14.52 26.50 4.93
C VAL A 180 -13.66 26.63 3.67
N SER A 181 -14.32 26.68 2.51
CA SER A 181 -13.68 27.03 1.25
C SER A 181 -13.91 28.51 0.95
N ILE A 182 -12.84 29.23 0.59
CA ILE A 182 -12.91 30.64 0.20
C ILE A 182 -12.76 30.72 -1.31
N LEU A 183 -13.70 31.40 -1.96
CA LEU A 183 -13.71 31.60 -3.40
C LEU A 183 -13.73 33.10 -3.70
N SER A 184 -13.04 33.50 -4.76
CA SER A 184 -13.19 34.87 -5.25
C SER A 184 -14.61 35.09 -5.77
N LEU A 185 -15.15 36.30 -5.58
CA LEU A 185 -16.47 36.64 -6.10
C LEU A 185 -16.55 36.48 -7.62
N ALA A 186 -15.45 36.70 -8.34
CA ALA A 186 -15.36 36.52 -9.79
C ALA A 186 -15.52 35.06 -10.25
N ALA A 187 -15.18 34.10 -9.38
CA ALA A 187 -15.37 32.68 -9.64
C ALA A 187 -16.77 32.18 -9.23
N TRP A 188 -17.57 33.01 -8.55
CA TRP A 188 -18.92 32.65 -8.14
C TRP A 188 -19.93 32.86 -9.28
N PRO A 189 -20.81 31.88 -9.58
CA PRO A 189 -21.84 32.06 -10.60
C PRO A 189 -22.83 33.17 -10.19
N PRO A 190 -23.04 34.21 -11.00
CA PRO A 190 -23.90 35.33 -10.64
C PRO A 190 -25.35 34.94 -10.32
N GLN A 191 -25.81 33.85 -10.93
CA GLN A 191 -27.15 33.29 -10.75
C GLN A 191 -27.30 32.42 -9.49
N TRP A 192 -26.22 32.16 -8.76
CA TRP A 192 -26.28 31.42 -7.49
C TRP A 192 -26.51 32.39 -6.32
N PRO A 193 -27.43 32.08 -5.40
CA PRO A 193 -27.79 32.98 -4.30
C PRO A 193 -26.61 33.19 -3.37
N LEU A 194 -26.50 34.43 -2.87
CA LEU A 194 -25.56 34.80 -1.82
C LEU A 194 -26.33 35.04 -0.53
N THR A 195 -25.79 34.56 0.58
CA THR A 195 -26.28 34.86 1.92
C THR A 195 -25.17 35.51 2.71
N LEU A 196 -25.52 36.51 3.52
CA LEU A 196 -24.54 37.17 4.38
C LEU A 196 -23.98 36.16 5.40
N ALA A 197 -22.66 35.99 5.43
CA ALA A 197 -22.01 35.14 6.41
C ALA A 197 -22.19 35.74 7.82
N LYS A 198 -22.58 34.90 8.79
CA LYS A 198 -22.79 35.32 10.19
C LYS A 198 -21.49 35.41 11.00
N THR A 199 -20.39 34.90 10.44
CA THR A 199 -19.08 34.79 11.08
C THR A 199 -18.02 35.39 10.16
N SER A 200 -17.10 36.15 10.73
CA SER A 200 -15.90 36.61 10.02
C SER A 200 -14.90 35.46 9.93
N VAL A 201 -14.31 35.26 8.75
CA VAL A 201 -13.22 34.31 8.56
C VAL A 201 -11.90 35.02 8.85
N SER A 202 -11.14 34.52 9.81
CA SER A 202 -9.80 35.02 10.14
C SER A 202 -8.79 33.91 9.89
N GLY A 203 -7.83 34.14 8.98
CA GLY A 203 -6.72 33.23 8.76
C GLY A 203 -5.65 33.37 9.83
N LEU A 204 -4.91 32.29 10.13
CA LEU A 204 -3.75 32.31 11.03
C LEU A 204 -2.47 32.86 10.36
N GLY A 205 -2.56 33.35 9.12
CA GLY A 205 -1.47 34.01 8.42
C GLY A 205 -1.27 35.41 8.96
N GLY A 206 -0.34 35.55 9.92
CA GLY A 206 -0.01 36.81 10.56
C GLY A 206 0.27 37.95 9.56
N THR A 207 0.04 39.18 10.03
CA THR A 207 0.47 40.40 9.35
C THR A 207 1.99 40.37 9.16
N LYS A 208 2.45 40.63 7.93
CA LYS A 208 3.86 40.87 7.60
C LYS A 208 4.48 41.94 8.50
#